data_AF-A0A542Z8U9-F1
#
_entry.id   AF-A0A542Z8U9-F1
#
_cell.length_a   1.000
_cell.length_b   1.000
_cell.length_c   1.000
_cell.angle_alpha   90.00
_cell.angle_beta   90.00
_cell.angle_gamma   90.00
#
_symmetry.space_group_name_H-M   'P 1'
#
loop_
_entity.id
_entity.type
_entity.pdbx_description
1 polymer ?
#
loop_
_entity_poly.entity_id
_entity_poly.type
_entity_poly.pdbx_seq_one_letter_code
_entity_poly.pdbx_strand_id
1 'polypeptide(L)'
;MVVRRRHTVAFGGAVGLVAVCALGGYLGGWAWTGFRGNTLWDWLHLMVLPVVLALLPLWLRTHTRLELVWVLALGLAGLVFVVLVLGGYVLGWAWTGFRGNTLWDWLELLVVPFVLPVVLLQLSREEERLTDPRSTSR
;
A
#
# COMPACT_ATOMS: atom_id res chain seq x y z
N MET A 1 -6.79 25.85 6.78
CA MET A 1 -5.57 25.28 6.14
C MET A 1 -4.69 24.41 7.06
N VAL A 2 -5.13 24.05 8.29
CA VAL A 2 -4.29 23.28 9.25
C VAL A 2 -4.53 21.76 9.18
N VAL A 3 -5.73 21.32 8.77
CA VAL A 3 -6.10 19.90 8.72
C VAL A 3 -5.29 19.13 7.68
N ARG A 4 -5.03 19.73 6.51
CA ARG A 4 -4.32 19.08 5.39
C ARG A 4 -2.86 18.70 5.70
N ARG A 5 -2.20 19.41 6.62
CA ARG A 5 -0.83 19.11 7.08
C ARG A 5 -0.77 17.94 8.05
N ARG A 6 -1.82 17.73 8.86
CA ARG A 6 -1.87 16.68 9.88
C ARG A 6 -1.98 15.28 9.28
N HIS A 7 -2.72 15.09 8.19
CA HIS A 7 -2.84 13.78 7.53
C HIS A 7 -1.54 13.38 6.81
N THR A 8 -0.81 14.33 6.22
CA THR A 8 0.49 14.06 5.58
C THR A 8 1.58 13.76 6.61
N VAL A 9 1.54 14.44 7.77
CA VAL A 9 2.45 14.15 8.89
C VAL A 9 2.09 12.84 9.58
N ALA A 10 0.80 12.48 9.68
CA ALA A 10 0.36 11.18 10.21
C ALA A 10 0.75 10.03 9.27
N PHE A 11 0.60 10.20 7.96
CA PHE A 11 1.02 9.22 6.95
C PHE A 11 2.55 9.08 6.92
N GLY A 12 3.27 10.20 6.88
CA GLY A 12 4.74 10.19 6.98
C GLY A 12 5.24 9.64 8.31
N GLY A 13 4.49 9.86 9.40
CA GLY A 13 4.76 9.30 10.72
C GLY A 13 4.50 7.80 10.78
N ALA A 14 3.44 7.29 10.16
CA ALA A 14 3.16 5.87 10.08
C ALA A 14 4.18 5.14 9.19
N VAL A 15 4.50 5.70 8.01
CA VAL A 15 5.56 5.19 7.13
C VAL A 15 6.92 5.25 7.83
N GLY A 16 7.19 6.33 8.56
CA GLY A 16 8.40 6.50 9.36
C GLY A 16 8.49 5.50 10.51
N LEU A 17 7.40 5.25 11.23
CA LEU A 17 7.33 4.26 12.31
C LEU A 17 7.55 2.86 11.77
N VAL A 18 6.91 2.52 10.66
CA VAL A 18 7.11 1.26 9.93
C VAL A 18 8.56 1.14 9.47
N ALA A 19 9.13 2.18 8.88
CA ALA A 19 10.52 2.18 8.40
C ALA A 19 11.50 2.02 9.57
N VAL A 20 11.23 2.65 10.72
CA VAL A 20 12.03 2.51 11.94
C VAL A 20 11.89 1.11 12.53
N CYS A 21 10.70 0.53 12.56
CA CYS A 21 10.49 -0.86 12.99
C CYS A 21 11.19 -1.86 12.06
N ALA A 22 11.15 -1.62 10.75
CA ALA A 22 11.83 -2.43 9.74
C ALA A 22 13.35 -2.32 9.85
N LEU A 23 13.89 -1.10 9.97
CA LEU A 23 15.32 -0.84 10.18
C LEU A 23 15.81 -1.40 11.53
N GLY A 24 15.02 -1.26 12.60
CA GLY A 24 15.32 -1.80 13.92
C GLY A 24 15.31 -3.34 13.95
N GLY A 25 14.43 -3.97 13.19
CA GLY A 25 14.44 -5.43 13.00
C GLY A 25 15.64 -5.92 12.20
N TYR A 26 16.02 -5.21 11.13
CA TYR A 26 17.11 -5.62 10.21
C TYR A 26 18.51 -5.35 10.77
N LEU A 27 18.73 -4.21 11.46
CA LEU A 27 20.02 -3.82 12.02
C LEU A 27 20.18 -4.19 13.50
N GLY A 28 19.09 -4.18 14.26
CA GLY A 28 19.11 -4.35 15.73
C GLY A 28 19.04 -5.80 16.20
N GLY A 29 18.80 -6.77 15.32
CA GLY A 29 18.76 -8.20 15.69
C GLY A 29 17.69 -8.54 16.73
N TRP A 30 16.57 -7.82 16.75
CA TRP A 30 15.49 -8.03 17.71
C TRP A 30 14.80 -9.38 17.50
N ALA A 31 15.24 -10.38 18.25
CA ALA A 31 14.68 -11.74 18.19
C ALA A 31 13.21 -11.82 18.65
N TRP A 32 12.73 -10.86 19.45
CA TRP A 32 11.39 -10.88 20.02
C TRP A 32 10.28 -10.45 19.06
N THR A 33 10.62 -9.77 17.95
CA THR A 33 9.61 -9.33 16.96
C THR A 33 9.31 -10.40 15.91
N GLY A 34 10.08 -11.49 15.85
CA GLY A 34 9.92 -12.53 14.84
C GLY A 34 10.34 -12.12 13.42
N PHE A 35 10.87 -10.91 13.21
CA PHE A 35 11.26 -10.41 11.88
C PHE A 35 12.56 -11.00 11.31
N ARG A 36 13.16 -11.98 12.00
CA ARG A 36 14.44 -12.57 11.59
C ARG A 36 14.21 -13.53 10.42
N GLY A 37 14.78 -13.20 9.27
CA GLY A 37 14.68 -14.02 8.05
C GLY A 37 13.59 -13.59 7.06
N ASN A 38 12.84 -12.51 7.35
CA ASN A 38 11.84 -11.99 6.41
C ASN A 38 12.51 -11.38 5.17
N THR A 39 11.98 -11.73 4.02
CA THR A 39 12.37 -11.22 2.71
C THR A 39 11.66 -9.91 2.38
N LEU A 40 12.13 -9.19 1.37
CA LEU A 40 11.44 -7.98 0.89
C LEU A 40 9.98 -8.26 0.48
N TRP A 41 9.69 -9.46 -0.01
CA TRP A 41 8.33 -9.91 -0.31
C TRP A 41 7.41 -9.95 0.92
N ASP A 42 7.90 -10.43 2.06
CA ASP A 42 7.11 -10.49 3.30
C ASP A 42 6.77 -9.07 3.81
N TRP A 43 7.72 -8.16 3.67
CA TRP A 43 7.51 -6.74 3.97
C TRP A 43 6.50 -6.11 3.01
N LEU A 44 6.54 -6.47 1.73
CA LEU A 44 5.57 -6.02 0.74
C LEU A 44 4.16 -6.51 1.11
N HIS A 45 4.01 -7.78 1.48
CA HIS A 45 2.74 -8.34 1.95
C HIS A 45 2.16 -7.60 3.16
N LEU A 46 3.01 -7.30 4.14
CA LEU A 46 2.61 -6.57 5.33
C LEU A 46 2.18 -5.13 5.00
N MET A 47 2.86 -4.49 4.05
CA MET A 47 2.71 -3.06 3.77
C MET A 47 1.76 -2.73 2.64
N VAL A 48 1.46 -3.66 1.73
CA VAL A 48 0.62 -3.39 0.56
C VAL A 48 -0.75 -2.88 1.00
N LEU A 49 -1.34 -3.48 2.03
CA LEU A 49 -2.66 -3.13 2.51
C LEU A 49 -2.74 -1.73 3.11
N PRO A 50 -1.94 -1.37 4.13
CA PRO A 50 -1.97 -0.02 4.67
C PRO A 50 -1.55 1.03 3.64
N VAL A 51 -0.58 0.73 2.77
CA VAL A 51 -0.14 1.65 1.71
C VAL A 51 -1.27 1.91 0.72
N VAL A 52 -1.91 0.87 0.18
CA VAL A 52 -3.02 1.00 -0.78
C VAL A 52 -4.17 1.75 -0.12
N LEU A 53 -4.62 1.34 1.07
CA LEU A 53 -5.73 2.01 1.77
C LEU A 53 -5.46 3.49 2.01
N ALA A 54 -4.20 3.85 2.29
CA ALA A 54 -3.84 5.22 2.60
C ALA A 54 -3.58 6.06 1.32
N LEU A 55 -3.14 5.44 0.21
CA LEU A 55 -3.06 6.08 -1.11
C LEU A 55 -4.42 6.26 -1.78
N LEU A 56 -5.37 5.35 -1.55
CA LEU A 56 -6.70 5.35 -2.18
C LEU A 56 -7.48 6.68 -2.02
N PRO A 57 -7.65 7.25 -0.82
CA PRO A 57 -8.32 8.53 -0.66
C PRO A 57 -7.48 9.69 -1.22
N LEU A 58 -6.15 9.54 -1.24
CA LEU A 58 -5.25 10.52 -1.83
C LEU A 58 -5.41 10.57 -3.36
N TRP A 59 -5.55 9.41 -4.00
CA TRP A 59 -5.84 9.26 -5.41
C TRP A 59 -7.18 9.90 -5.78
N LEU A 60 -8.25 9.56 -5.07
CA LEU A 60 -9.60 10.09 -5.30
C LEU A 60 -9.68 11.62 -5.12
N ARG A 61 -8.84 12.20 -4.27
CA ARG A 61 -8.87 13.62 -3.93
C ARG A 61 -7.92 14.48 -4.77
N THR A 62 -6.94 13.86 -5.43
CA THR A 62 -5.85 14.55 -6.16
C THR A 62 -6.14 14.60 -7.66
N HIS A 63 -7.36 14.96 -8.05
CA HIS A 63 -7.74 15.01 -9.47
C HIS A 63 -7.32 16.29 -10.22
N THR A 64 -6.76 17.32 -9.57
CA THR A 64 -6.67 18.63 -10.26
C THR A 64 -5.48 19.54 -9.97
N ARG A 65 -4.63 19.33 -8.95
CA ARG A 65 -3.52 20.27 -8.71
C ARG A 65 -2.31 19.61 -8.09
N LEU A 66 -1.27 19.38 -8.91
CA LEU A 66 0.19 19.47 -8.67
C LEU A 66 0.95 18.35 -9.42
N GLU A 67 1.07 18.50 -10.74
CA GLU A 67 1.46 17.41 -11.65
C GLU A 67 2.93 16.98 -11.58
N LEU A 68 3.90 17.88 -11.48
CA LEU A 68 5.28 17.48 -11.75
C LEU A 68 5.96 16.74 -10.59
N VAL A 69 5.77 17.18 -9.35
CA VAL A 69 6.45 16.58 -8.18
C VAL A 69 5.90 15.19 -7.89
N TRP A 70 4.58 14.99 -8.02
CA TRP A 70 3.97 13.68 -7.85
C TRP A 70 4.34 12.73 -8.99
N VAL A 71 4.36 13.20 -10.25
CA VAL A 71 4.80 12.38 -11.38
C VAL A 71 6.27 12.00 -11.25
N LEU A 72 7.14 12.91 -10.83
CA LEU A 72 8.55 12.61 -10.58
C LEU A 72 8.73 11.63 -9.42
N ALA A 73 8.01 11.82 -8.32
CA ALA A 73 8.07 10.92 -7.17
C ALA A 73 7.54 9.51 -7.52
N LEU A 74 6.41 9.41 -8.23
CA LEU A 74 5.87 8.15 -8.74
C LEU A 74 6.80 7.51 -9.77
N GLY A 75 7.37 8.30 -10.67
CA GLY A 75 8.31 7.83 -11.68
C GLY A 75 9.58 7.26 -11.03
N LEU A 76 10.13 7.96 -10.04
CA LEU A 76 11.30 7.49 -9.28
C LEU A 76 10.97 6.23 -8.47
N ALA A 77 9.84 6.21 -7.76
CA ALA A 77 9.40 5.04 -7.01
C ALA A 77 9.17 3.83 -7.92
N GLY A 78 8.54 4.05 -9.08
CA GLY A 78 8.34 3.03 -10.11
C GLY A 78 9.65 2.51 -10.68
N LEU A 79 10.62 3.39 -10.96
CA LEU A 79 11.94 2.99 -11.43
C LEU A 79 12.67 2.11 -10.41
N VAL A 80 12.70 2.53 -9.14
CA VAL A 80 13.30 1.74 -8.05
C VAL A 80 12.61 0.39 -7.92
N PHE A 81 11.28 0.36 -7.99
CA PHE A 81 10.51 -0.88 -7.96
C PHE A 81 10.86 -1.81 -9.11
N VAL A 82 10.94 -1.30 -10.35
CA VAL A 82 11.33 -2.08 -11.54
C VAL A 82 12.73 -2.66 -11.39
N VAL A 83 13.69 -1.87 -10.91
CA VAL A 83 15.06 -2.35 -10.64
C VAL A 83 15.07 -3.46 -9.59
N LEU A 84 14.29 -3.33 -8.51
CA LEU A 84 14.17 -4.36 -7.49
C LEU A 84 13.54 -5.65 -8.03
N VAL A 85 12.49 -5.56 -8.83
CA VAL A 85 11.84 -6.71 -9.46
C VAL A 85 12.80 -7.40 -10.43
N LEU A 86 13.43 -6.64 -11.34
CA LEU A 86 14.43 -7.18 -12.25
C LEU A 86 15.62 -7.78 -11.51
N GLY A 87 16.12 -7.13 -10.46
CA GLY A 87 17.20 -7.68 -9.63
C GLY A 87 16.81 -8.95 -8.88
N GLY A 88 15.59 -9.01 -8.34
CA GLY A 88 15.09 -10.22 -7.67
C GLY A 88 14.95 -11.41 -8.61
N TYR A 89 14.40 -11.20 -9.81
CA TYR A 89 14.17 -12.28 -10.79
C TYR A 89 15.40 -12.63 -11.65
N VAL A 90 16.11 -11.63 -12.17
CA VAL A 90 17.24 -11.84 -13.11
C VAL A 90 18.55 -12.08 -12.36
N LEU A 91 18.84 -11.27 -11.34
CA LEU A 91 20.07 -11.42 -10.54
C LEU A 91 19.89 -12.41 -9.38
N GLY A 92 18.67 -12.94 -9.19
CA GLY A 92 18.39 -14.02 -8.24
C GLY A 92 18.62 -13.65 -6.78
N TRP A 93 18.43 -12.37 -6.42
CA TRP A 93 18.66 -11.87 -5.07
C TRP A 93 17.78 -12.57 -4.04
N ALA A 94 18.37 -13.51 -3.28
CA ALA A 94 17.66 -14.31 -2.29
C ALA A 94 16.96 -13.47 -1.21
N TRP A 95 17.53 -12.31 -0.84
CA TRP A 95 16.97 -11.41 0.16
C TRP A 95 15.66 -10.73 -0.28
N THR A 96 15.39 -10.66 -1.59
CA THR A 96 14.14 -10.08 -2.10
C THR A 96 12.93 -11.00 -1.89
N GLY A 97 13.15 -12.32 -1.85
CA GLY A 97 12.07 -13.30 -1.77
C GLY A 97 11.20 -13.39 -3.01
N PHE A 98 11.57 -12.72 -4.12
CA PHE A 98 10.79 -12.75 -5.37
C PHE A 98 10.94 -14.08 -6.13
N ARG A 99 11.98 -14.85 -5.82
CA ARG A 99 12.30 -16.10 -6.50
C ARG A 99 11.25 -17.16 -6.15
N GLY A 100 10.48 -17.58 -7.15
CA GLY A 100 9.39 -18.55 -6.98
C GLY A 100 8.00 -17.94 -6.99
N ASN A 101 7.88 -16.61 -6.82
CA ASN A 101 6.60 -15.93 -6.97
C ASN A 101 6.21 -15.87 -8.44
N THR A 102 5.00 -16.30 -8.72
CA THR A 102 4.34 -16.25 -10.02
C THR A 102 3.53 -14.97 -10.15
N LEU A 103 3.05 -14.67 -11.36
CA LEU A 103 2.11 -13.56 -11.60
C LEU A 103 0.85 -13.67 -10.73
N TRP A 104 0.46 -14.88 -10.33
CA TRP A 104 -0.68 -15.11 -9.45
C TRP A 104 -0.42 -14.60 -8.03
N ASP A 105 0.78 -14.82 -7.49
CA ASP A 105 1.13 -14.34 -6.14
C ASP A 105 1.13 -12.80 -6.08
N TRP A 106 1.55 -12.15 -7.16
CA TRP A 106 1.42 -10.70 -7.31
C TRP A 106 -0.04 -10.24 -7.39
N LEU A 107 -0.89 -11.02 -8.06
CA LEU A 107 -2.32 -10.72 -8.12
C LEU A 107 -2.95 -10.88 -6.74
N GLU A 108 -2.67 -11.95 -6.01
CA GLU A 108 -3.23 -12.24 -4.68
C GLU A 108 -2.86 -11.14 -3.68
N LEU A 109 -1.60 -10.70 -3.70
CA LEU A 109 -1.09 -9.57 -2.93
C LEU A 109 -1.92 -8.28 -3.17
N LEU A 110 -2.33 -8.03 -4.41
CA LEU A 110 -3.06 -6.82 -4.79
C LEU A 110 -4.59 -7.00 -4.67
N VAL A 111 -5.12 -8.21 -4.83
CA VAL A 111 -6.56 -8.46 -4.80
C VAL A 111 -7.15 -8.03 -3.47
N VAL A 112 -6.56 -8.44 -2.34
CA VAL A 112 -7.06 -8.10 -1.00
C VAL A 112 -7.21 -6.59 -0.78
N PRO A 113 -6.16 -5.76 -0.98
CA PRO A 113 -6.26 -4.33 -0.71
C PRO A 113 -7.13 -3.55 -1.69
N PHE A 114 -7.44 -4.07 -2.87
CA PHE A 114 -8.36 -3.44 -3.82
C PHE A 114 -9.81 -3.91 -3.67
N VAL A 115 -10.03 -5.21 -3.42
CA VAL A 115 -11.37 -5.78 -3.26
C VAL A 115 -12.04 -5.25 -1.99
N LEU A 116 -11.30 -5.15 -0.88
CA LEU A 116 -11.86 -4.67 0.39
C LEU A 116 -12.50 -3.27 0.27
N PRO A 117 -11.82 -2.22 -0.24
CA PRO A 117 -12.43 -0.92 -0.48
C PRO A 117 -13.63 -0.97 -1.42
N VAL A 118 -13.56 -1.76 -2.50
CA VAL A 118 -14.66 -1.86 -3.47
C VAL A 118 -15.90 -2.47 -2.82
N VAL A 119 -15.73 -3.56 -2.06
CA VAL A 119 -16.82 -4.21 -1.33
C VAL A 119 -17.41 -3.26 -0.29
N LEU A 120 -16.56 -2.56 0.48
CA LEU A 120 -17.01 -1.57 1.46
C LEU A 120 -17.79 -0.42 0.81
N LEU A 121 -17.34 0.06 -0.35
CA LEU A 121 -18.05 1.08 -1.12
C LEU A 121 -19.41 0.57 -1.62
N GLN A 122 -19.50 -0.69 -2.06
CA GLN A 122 -20.77 -1.29 -2.47
C GLN A 122 -21.73 -1.42 -1.29
N LEU A 123 -21.27 -1.95 -0.16
CA LEU A 123 -22.07 -2.05 1.07
C LEU A 123 -22.57 -0.69 1.54
N SER A 124 -21.72 0.34 1.52
CA SER A 124 -22.15 1.71 1.87
C SER A 124 -23.22 2.27 0.94
N ARG A 125 -23.17 1.91 -0.36
CA ARG A 125 -24.20 2.32 -1.33
C ARG A 125 -25.51 1.58 -1.11
N GLU A 126 -25.46 0.32 -0.69
CA GLU A 126 -26.67 -0.47 -0.40
C GLU A 126 -27.40 0.05 0.84
N GLU A 127 -26.68 0.44 1.90
CA GLU A 127 -27.28 1.06 3.09
C GLU A 127 -28.03 2.37 2.76
N GLU A 128 -27.44 3.24 1.94
CA GLU A 128 -28.09 4.48 1.48
C GLU A 128 -29.36 4.18 0.66
N ARG A 129 -29.31 3.14 -0.18
CA ARG A 129 -30.45 2.75 -1.04
C ARG A 129 -31.63 2.20 -0.25
N LEU A 130 -31.36 1.46 0.83
CA LEU A 130 -32.38 0.89 1.72
C LEU A 130 -32.99 1.95 2.65
N THR A 131 -32.25 3.02 2.95
CA THR A 131 -32.68 4.08 3.86
C THR A 131 -33.40 5.22 3.12
N ASP A 132 -33.43 5.23 1.78
CA ASP A 132 -34.18 6.23 1.01
C ASP A 132 -35.69 5.91 0.99
N PRO A 133 -36.54 6.69 1.69
CA PRO A 133 -37.98 6.44 1.78
C PRO A 133 -38.71 6.64 0.44
N ARG A 134 -38.03 7.09 -0.62
CA ARG A 134 -38.63 7.35 -1.94
C ARG A 134 -38.62 6.15 -2.90
N SER A 135 -37.93 5.04 -2.60
CA SER A 135 -37.84 3.89 -3.51
C SER A 135 -39.06 2.96 -3.48
N THR A 136 -39.94 3.09 -2.48
CA THR A 136 -41.10 2.19 -2.29
C THR A 136 -42.40 2.70 -2.94
N SER A 137 -42.38 3.86 -3.61
CA SER A 137 -43.59 4.47 -4.19
C SER A 137 -43.72 4.35 -5.72
N ARG A 138 -43.20 3.29 -6.33
CA ARG A 138 -43.45 2.98 -7.75
C ARG A 138 -43.84 1.52 -7.95
#